data_AF-A0A927N5F5-F1
#
_entry.id   AF-A0A927N5F5-F1
#
_cell.length_a   1.000
_cell.length_b   1.000
_cell.length_c   1.000
_cell.angle_alpha   90.00
_cell.angle_beta   90.00
_cell.angle_gamma   90.00
#
_symmetry.space_group_name_H-M   'P 1'
#
loop_
_entity.id
_entity.type
_entity.pdbx_description
1 polymer ?
#
loop_
_entity_poly.entity_id
_entity_poly.type
_entity_poly.pdbx_seq_one_letter_code
_entity_poly.pdbx_strand_id
1 'polypeptide(L)'
;MRGPYMSLIRQLRSRGQVGDLVACDVNPDLRDVVLREPGVQRFTTDHTEVLDDPEVDVVLVLTSMPEHGRLAKAALLAGKHVLVEKPMATTLEEAAELVELSKTSAGHLVCAPFVILSPTFQAMWRHIRDGDIGRPALARGRYGWDGPDWGPWFYRAGGGPLFDLGVYNITALAGLLGPVRRVSAFTGRLRPQRVVDGELIDVETPDNYQITLDFGDAVLATVTTGSTTAPRFTEPGRPGAQCPAGAARLRRRPGPYALAAYVSPSRLRRP
;
A
#
# COMPACT_ATOMS: atom_id res chain seq x y z
N MET A 1 -13.47 0.86 -15.77
CA MET A 1 -12.58 0.80 -14.58
C MET A 1 -11.11 0.69 -15.01
N ARG A 2 -10.22 1.56 -14.54
CA ARG A 2 -8.76 1.37 -14.65
C ARG A 2 -8.16 1.21 -13.25
N GLY A 3 -8.67 0.23 -12.50
CA GLY A 3 -8.07 -0.16 -11.22
C GLY A 3 -6.73 -0.87 -11.46
N PRO A 4 -5.79 -0.82 -10.51
CA PRO A 4 -4.44 -1.39 -10.68
C PRO A 4 -4.45 -2.91 -10.96
N TYR A 5 -5.50 -3.60 -10.54
CA TYR A 5 -5.63 -5.06 -10.67
C TYR A 5 -6.20 -5.54 -12.01
N MET A 6 -7.05 -4.74 -12.68
CA MET A 6 -7.80 -5.22 -13.84
C MET A 6 -6.90 -5.62 -15.01
N SER A 7 -5.77 -4.93 -15.20
CA SER A 7 -4.80 -5.32 -16.23
C SER A 7 -4.21 -6.70 -15.97
N LEU A 8 -3.88 -7.00 -14.71
CA LEU A 8 -3.35 -8.31 -14.32
C LEU A 8 -4.43 -9.38 -14.42
N ILE A 9 -5.64 -9.10 -13.93
CA ILE A 9 -6.78 -10.01 -14.00
C ILE A 9 -7.05 -10.39 -15.47
N ARG A 10 -7.13 -9.43 -16.39
CA ARG A 10 -7.30 -9.71 -17.82
C ARG A 10 -6.21 -10.63 -18.38
N GLN A 11 -4.97 -10.43 -17.97
CA GLN A 11 -3.85 -11.27 -18.41
C GLN A 11 -3.93 -12.71 -17.85
N LEU A 12 -4.39 -12.87 -16.61
CA LEU A 12 -4.60 -14.19 -16.02
C LEU A 12 -5.81 -14.90 -16.65
N ARG A 13 -6.89 -14.15 -16.93
CA ARG A 13 -8.06 -14.67 -17.64
C ARG A 13 -7.73 -15.13 -19.06
N SER A 14 -6.91 -14.38 -19.81
CA SER A 14 -6.50 -14.81 -21.16
C SER A 14 -5.63 -16.07 -21.17
N ARG A 15 -5.09 -16.46 -20.00
CA ARG A 15 -4.36 -17.72 -19.78
C ARG A 15 -5.22 -18.82 -19.16
N GLY A 16 -6.52 -18.59 -18.97
CA GLY A 16 -7.44 -19.53 -18.33
C GLY A 16 -7.19 -19.74 -16.83
N GLN A 17 -6.48 -18.83 -16.17
CA GLN A 17 -6.13 -18.94 -14.74
C GLN A 17 -7.14 -18.28 -13.81
N VAL A 18 -8.05 -17.47 -14.35
CA VAL A 18 -9.11 -16.79 -13.61
C VAL A 18 -10.40 -16.95 -14.41
N GLY A 19 -11.46 -17.37 -13.72
CA GLY A 19 -12.79 -17.57 -14.29
C GLY A 19 -13.58 -16.28 -14.43
N ASP A 20 -14.88 -16.38 -14.20
CA ASP A 20 -15.78 -15.23 -14.16
C ASP A 20 -15.59 -14.40 -12.90
N LEU A 21 -15.90 -13.10 -13.02
CA LEU A 21 -15.72 -12.13 -11.94
C LEU A 21 -17.08 -11.69 -11.42
N VAL A 22 -17.15 -11.52 -10.09
CA VAL A 22 -18.24 -10.84 -9.40
C VAL A 22 -17.70 -9.52 -8.86
N ALA A 23 -18.40 -8.43 -9.12
CA ALA A 23 -18.08 -7.13 -8.55
C ALA A 23 -19.06 -6.79 -7.43
N CYS A 24 -18.53 -6.21 -6.35
CA CYS A 24 -19.32 -5.71 -5.23
C CYS A 24 -18.91 -4.29 -4.92
N ASP A 25 -19.88 -3.37 -4.92
CA ASP A 25 -19.68 -1.98 -4.49
C ASP A 25 -20.97 -1.45 -3.89
N VAL A 26 -20.87 -0.67 -2.80
CA VAL A 26 -22.03 -0.07 -2.14
C VAL A 26 -22.71 0.99 -3.01
N ASN A 27 -22.02 1.51 -4.03
CA ASN A 27 -22.58 2.47 -4.98
C ASN A 27 -23.23 1.76 -6.18
N PRO A 28 -24.59 1.71 -6.25
CA PRO A 28 -25.28 1.04 -7.35
C PRO A 28 -25.06 1.70 -8.72
N ASP A 29 -24.70 2.99 -8.76
CA ASP A 29 -24.49 3.73 -10.00
C ASP A 29 -23.28 3.22 -10.79
N LEU A 30 -22.38 2.48 -10.14
CA LEU A 30 -21.23 1.86 -10.80
C LEU A 30 -21.60 0.61 -11.61
N ARG A 31 -22.80 0.03 -11.39
CA ARG A 31 -23.22 -1.25 -11.98
C ARG A 31 -22.96 -1.33 -13.48
N ASP A 32 -23.50 -0.40 -14.25
CA ASP A 32 -23.44 -0.46 -15.71
C ASP A 32 -22.02 -0.22 -16.24
N VAL A 33 -21.23 0.59 -15.52
CA VAL A 33 -19.81 0.82 -15.86
C VAL A 33 -18.98 -0.42 -15.59
N VAL A 34 -19.28 -1.12 -14.51
CA VAL A 34 -18.60 -2.34 -14.06
C VAL A 34 -18.93 -3.54 -14.93
N LEU A 35 -20.21 -3.75 -15.27
CA LEU A 35 -20.64 -4.87 -16.11
C LEU A 35 -20.14 -4.78 -17.55
N ARG A 36 -19.68 -3.61 -18.00
CA ARG A 36 -18.97 -3.47 -19.29
C ARG A 36 -17.54 -4.02 -19.27
N GLU A 37 -16.99 -4.29 -18.08
CA GLU A 37 -15.67 -4.85 -17.93
C GLU A 37 -15.69 -6.34 -18.33
N PRO A 38 -14.86 -6.76 -19.30
CA PRO A 38 -14.90 -8.13 -19.80
C PRO A 38 -14.83 -9.19 -18.70
N GLY A 39 -15.88 -10.02 -18.69
CA GLY A 39 -16.19 -11.14 -17.78
C GLY A 39 -16.35 -10.83 -16.31
N VAL A 40 -16.71 -9.58 -15.99
CA VAL A 40 -17.59 -9.36 -14.83
C VAL A 40 -18.99 -9.80 -15.24
N GLN A 41 -19.50 -10.88 -14.63
CA GLN A 41 -20.82 -11.44 -14.95
C GLN A 41 -21.91 -10.90 -14.04
N ARG A 42 -21.54 -10.53 -12.80
CA ARG A 42 -22.47 -10.16 -11.74
C ARG A 42 -21.97 -8.92 -11.01
N PHE A 43 -22.92 -8.04 -10.65
CA PHE A 43 -22.71 -6.90 -9.78
C PHE A 43 -23.71 -7.00 -8.62
N THR A 44 -23.23 -6.77 -7.40
CA THR A 44 -24.06 -6.71 -6.19
C THR A 44 -23.64 -5.52 -5.32
N THR A 45 -24.55 -5.06 -4.47
CA THR A 45 -24.26 -4.05 -3.43
C THR A 45 -24.06 -4.68 -2.05
N ASP A 46 -24.23 -6.00 -1.93
CA ASP A 46 -24.05 -6.73 -0.68
C ASP A 46 -22.90 -7.73 -0.80
N HIS A 47 -21.85 -7.49 -0.01
CA HIS A 47 -20.70 -8.38 0.08
C HIS A 47 -21.05 -9.79 0.55
N THR A 48 -22.11 -10.00 1.33
CA THR A 48 -22.49 -11.34 1.81
C THR A 48 -22.85 -12.28 0.65
N GLU A 49 -23.49 -11.75 -0.40
CA GLU A 49 -23.79 -12.51 -1.63
C GLU A 49 -22.54 -12.94 -2.41
N VAL A 50 -21.38 -12.33 -2.16
CA VAL A 50 -20.08 -12.75 -2.72
C VAL A 50 -19.42 -13.77 -1.81
N LEU A 51 -19.51 -13.58 -0.49
CA LEU A 51 -18.88 -14.47 0.48
C LEU A 51 -19.58 -15.83 0.59
N ASP A 52 -20.90 -15.85 0.44
CA ASP A 52 -21.73 -17.05 0.50
C ASP A 52 -21.76 -17.83 -0.82
N ASP A 53 -21.24 -17.24 -1.91
CA ASP A 53 -21.19 -17.87 -3.23
C ASP A 53 -20.11 -18.97 -3.26
N PRO A 54 -20.46 -20.26 -3.41
CA PRO A 54 -19.49 -21.35 -3.42
C PRO A 54 -18.54 -21.31 -4.63
N GLU A 55 -18.90 -20.61 -5.70
CA GLU A 55 -18.08 -20.50 -6.93
C GLU A 55 -16.99 -19.41 -6.80
N VAL A 56 -16.99 -18.62 -5.73
CA VAL A 56 -15.96 -17.60 -5.48
C VAL A 56 -14.81 -18.21 -4.68
N ASP A 57 -13.63 -18.32 -5.29
CA ASP A 57 -12.41 -18.81 -4.61
C ASP A 57 -11.63 -17.70 -3.90
N VAL A 58 -11.53 -16.53 -4.53
CA VAL A 58 -10.64 -15.42 -4.12
C VAL A 58 -11.40 -14.10 -4.05
N VAL A 59 -11.25 -13.39 -2.94
CA VAL A 59 -11.82 -12.05 -2.69
C VAL A 59 -10.70 -11.01 -2.68
N LEU A 60 -10.85 -9.97 -3.50
CA LEU A 60 -9.98 -8.79 -3.50
C LEU A 60 -10.68 -7.66 -2.74
N VAL A 61 -10.17 -7.32 -1.56
CA VAL A 61 -10.69 -6.22 -0.72
C VAL A 61 -10.00 -4.92 -1.14
N LEU A 62 -10.69 -4.13 -1.96
CA LEU A 62 -10.21 -2.88 -2.58
C LEU A 62 -11.01 -1.64 -2.11
N THR A 63 -11.60 -1.71 -0.93
CA THR A 63 -12.51 -0.70 -0.37
C THR A 63 -11.74 0.47 0.26
N SER A 64 -12.44 1.32 1.00
CA SER A 64 -11.77 2.29 1.88
C SER A 64 -10.97 1.58 2.97
N MET A 65 -9.88 2.20 3.43
CA MET A 65 -8.97 1.61 4.43
C MET A 65 -9.67 1.15 5.71
N PRO A 66 -10.65 1.89 6.29
CA PRO A 66 -11.34 1.45 7.51
C PRO A 66 -12.10 0.13 7.34
N GLU A 67 -12.55 -0.19 6.13
CA GLU A 67 -13.33 -1.42 5.87
C GLU A 67 -12.47 -2.67 5.67
N HIS A 68 -11.16 -2.50 5.44
CA HIS A 68 -10.26 -3.62 5.09
C HIS A 68 -10.28 -4.73 6.13
N GLY A 69 -10.14 -4.38 7.42
CA GLY A 69 -10.06 -5.34 8.51
C GLY A 69 -11.30 -6.22 8.60
N ARG A 70 -12.47 -5.57 8.67
CA ARG A 70 -13.78 -6.21 8.77
C ARG A 70 -14.08 -7.12 7.57
N LEU A 71 -13.85 -6.62 6.35
CA LEU A 71 -14.14 -7.37 5.13
C LEU A 71 -13.19 -8.54 4.91
N ALA A 72 -11.89 -8.35 5.17
CA ALA A 72 -10.90 -9.42 5.09
C ALA A 72 -11.22 -10.54 6.10
N LYS A 73 -11.60 -10.18 7.32
CA LYS A 73 -12.02 -11.14 8.35
C LYS A 73 -13.23 -11.95 7.92
N ALA A 74 -14.28 -11.27 7.43
CA ALA A 74 -15.49 -11.94 6.94
C ALA A 74 -15.18 -12.93 5.81
N ALA A 75 -14.35 -12.53 4.85
CA ALA A 75 -13.95 -13.40 3.74
C ALA A 75 -13.12 -14.62 4.19
N LEU A 76 -12.18 -14.45 5.12
CA LEU A 76 -11.42 -15.57 5.69
C LEU A 76 -12.30 -16.54 6.48
N LEU A 77 -13.31 -16.04 7.20
CA LEU A 77 -14.28 -16.88 7.92
C LEU A 77 -15.18 -17.66 6.98
N ALA A 78 -15.50 -17.10 5.81
CA ALA A 78 -16.20 -17.79 4.72
C ALA A 78 -15.29 -18.77 3.94
N GLY A 79 -14.03 -18.96 4.36
CA GLY A 79 -13.07 -19.88 3.74
C GLY A 79 -12.47 -19.40 2.42
N LYS A 80 -12.63 -18.11 2.07
CA LYS A 80 -12.12 -17.53 0.82
C LYS A 80 -10.64 -17.19 0.92
N HIS A 81 -9.89 -17.30 -0.17
CA HIS A 81 -8.58 -16.65 -0.25
C HIS A 81 -8.76 -15.14 -0.31
N VAL A 82 -7.98 -14.37 0.45
CA VAL A 82 -8.13 -12.92 0.58
C VAL A 82 -6.87 -12.21 0.14
N LEU A 83 -7.02 -11.31 -0.83
CA LEU A 83 -6.06 -10.26 -1.12
C LEU A 83 -6.64 -8.94 -0.62
N VAL A 84 -6.01 -8.32 0.36
CA VAL A 84 -6.43 -7.02 0.92
C VAL A 84 -5.45 -5.91 0.52
N GLU A 85 -5.99 -4.78 0.07
CA GLU A 85 -5.19 -3.58 -0.19
C GLU A 85 -4.57 -3.02 1.10
N LYS A 86 -3.55 -2.16 0.97
CA LYS A 86 -2.91 -1.56 2.13
C LYS A 86 -3.78 -0.43 2.72
N PRO A 87 -3.81 -0.32 4.06
CA PRO A 87 -3.23 -1.22 5.06
C PRO A 87 -4.11 -2.45 5.29
N MET A 88 -3.55 -3.54 5.81
CA MET A 88 -4.33 -4.76 6.12
C MET A 88 -5.54 -4.48 7.03
N ALA A 89 -5.34 -3.61 8.02
CA ALA A 89 -6.34 -3.06 8.91
C ALA A 89 -5.84 -1.70 9.42
N THR A 90 -6.72 -0.94 10.09
CA THR A 90 -6.37 0.40 10.58
C THR A 90 -5.99 0.44 12.06
N THR A 91 -6.16 -0.68 12.77
CA THR A 91 -5.75 -0.89 14.16
C THR A 91 -4.80 -2.08 14.27
N LEU A 92 -3.98 -2.09 15.33
CA LEU A 92 -3.05 -3.20 15.58
C LEU A 92 -3.81 -4.46 15.99
N GLU A 93 -4.88 -4.29 16.76
CA GLU A 93 -5.72 -5.35 17.29
C GLU A 93 -6.41 -6.12 16.16
N GLU A 94 -7.04 -5.42 15.21
CA GLU A 94 -7.64 -6.04 14.02
C GLU A 94 -6.58 -6.71 13.15
N ALA A 95 -5.42 -6.06 12.94
CA ALA A 95 -4.34 -6.65 12.16
C ALA A 95 -3.80 -7.94 12.79
N ALA A 96 -3.63 -7.97 14.11
CA ALA A 96 -3.19 -9.14 14.84
C ALA A 96 -4.24 -10.27 14.77
N GLU A 97 -5.52 -9.94 14.92
CA GLU A 97 -6.61 -10.90 14.78
C GLU A 97 -6.62 -11.54 13.38
N LEU A 98 -6.45 -10.75 12.32
CA LEU A 98 -6.37 -11.26 10.95
C LEU A 98 -5.18 -12.21 10.75
N VAL A 99 -4.02 -11.88 11.33
CA VAL A 99 -2.85 -12.76 11.26
C VAL A 99 -3.11 -14.09 11.95
N GLU A 100 -3.69 -14.09 13.16
CA GLU A 100 -4.04 -15.34 13.84
C GLU A 100 -5.10 -16.14 13.09
N LEU A 101 -6.16 -15.48 12.61
CA LEU A 101 -7.20 -16.12 11.82
C LEU A 101 -6.64 -16.75 10.54
N SER A 102 -5.70 -16.09 9.87
CA SER A 102 -5.08 -16.61 8.65
C SER A 102 -4.29 -17.91 8.85
N LYS A 103 -3.87 -18.23 10.08
CA LYS A 103 -3.17 -19.49 10.39
C LYS A 103 -4.11 -20.69 10.44
N THR A 104 -5.39 -20.46 10.71
CA THR A 104 -6.40 -21.52 10.88
C THR A 104 -7.50 -21.50 9.82
N SER A 105 -7.62 -20.42 9.05
CA SER A 105 -8.55 -20.34 7.92
C SER A 105 -8.17 -21.33 6.81
N ALA A 106 -9.17 -21.84 6.09
CA ALA A 106 -8.96 -22.59 4.86
C ALA A 106 -8.36 -21.71 3.74
N GLY A 107 -8.64 -20.41 3.78
CA GLY A 107 -8.14 -19.42 2.83
C GLY A 107 -6.77 -18.85 3.22
N HIS A 108 -6.08 -18.27 2.24
CA HIS A 108 -4.81 -17.56 2.46
C HIS A 108 -5.08 -16.06 2.57
N LEU A 109 -4.33 -15.37 3.44
CA LEU A 109 -4.34 -13.91 3.53
C LEU A 109 -3.07 -13.33 2.89
N VAL A 110 -3.26 -12.41 1.94
CA VAL A 110 -2.17 -11.65 1.31
C VAL A 110 -2.49 -10.16 1.40
N CYS A 111 -1.54 -9.36 1.87
CA CYS A 111 -1.71 -7.92 2.01
C CYS A 111 -0.72 -7.14 1.12
N ALA A 112 -1.21 -6.09 0.47
CA ALA A 112 -0.37 -5.09 -0.18
C ALA A 112 0.49 -4.30 0.86
N PRO A 113 1.59 -3.63 0.47
CA PRO A 113 2.10 -3.48 -0.88
C PRO A 113 3.00 -4.65 -1.33
N PHE A 114 2.81 -5.09 -2.58
CA PHE A 114 3.57 -6.20 -3.18
C PHE A 114 4.96 -5.80 -3.70
N VAL A 115 5.53 -4.68 -3.23
CA VAL A 115 6.83 -4.18 -3.69
C VAL A 115 7.96 -5.19 -3.51
N ILE A 116 7.84 -6.03 -2.48
CA ILE A 116 8.79 -7.09 -2.17
C ILE A 116 8.84 -8.17 -3.25
N LEU A 117 7.77 -8.34 -4.04
CA LEU A 117 7.70 -9.32 -5.12
C LEU A 117 8.34 -8.82 -6.42
N SER A 118 8.71 -7.52 -6.50
CA SER A 118 9.32 -6.97 -7.71
C SER A 118 10.72 -7.58 -7.96
N PRO A 119 11.10 -7.83 -9.23
CA PRO A 119 12.43 -8.34 -9.58
C PRO A 119 13.56 -7.46 -9.02
N THR A 120 13.36 -6.14 -9.02
CA THR A 120 14.31 -5.16 -8.47
C THR A 120 14.48 -5.35 -6.97
N PHE A 121 13.39 -5.48 -6.21
CA PHE A 121 13.48 -5.73 -4.77
C PHE A 121 14.19 -7.05 -4.48
N GLN A 122 13.80 -8.11 -5.18
CA GLN A 122 14.40 -9.43 -5.03
C GLN A 122 15.90 -9.43 -5.36
N ALA A 123 16.34 -8.64 -6.34
CA ALA A 123 17.75 -8.45 -6.64
C ALA A 123 18.49 -7.72 -5.51
N MET A 124 17.94 -6.61 -5.00
CA MET A 124 18.52 -5.89 -3.86
C MET A 124 18.64 -6.79 -2.62
N TRP A 125 17.58 -7.55 -2.33
CA TRP A 125 17.54 -8.48 -1.22
C TRP A 125 18.64 -9.54 -1.31
N ARG A 126 18.84 -10.14 -2.50
CA ARG A 126 19.94 -11.09 -2.74
C ARG A 126 21.30 -10.45 -2.48
N HIS A 127 21.58 -9.28 -3.07
CA HIS A 127 22.87 -8.61 -2.88
C HIS A 127 23.16 -8.25 -1.41
N ILE A 128 22.15 -7.87 -0.63
CA ILE A 128 22.31 -7.60 0.80
C ILE A 128 22.57 -8.89 1.57
N ARG A 129 21.77 -9.93 1.33
CA ARG A 129 21.89 -11.21 2.01
C ARG A 129 23.21 -11.93 1.70
N ASP A 130 23.64 -11.87 0.44
CA ASP A 130 24.84 -12.54 -0.05
C ASP A 130 26.13 -11.78 0.35
N GLY A 131 25.99 -10.61 1.02
CA GLY A 131 27.10 -9.86 1.61
C GLY A 131 27.84 -8.94 0.64
N ASP A 132 27.32 -8.74 -0.57
CA ASP A 132 27.98 -7.98 -1.64
C ASP A 132 28.28 -6.51 -1.28
N ILE A 133 27.53 -5.98 -0.30
CA ILE A 133 27.68 -4.60 0.19
C ILE A 133 28.29 -4.52 1.59
N GLY A 134 28.72 -5.65 2.17
CA GLY A 134 29.07 -5.74 3.58
C GLY A 134 27.86 -5.52 4.50
N ARG A 135 28.09 -5.10 5.74
CA ARG A 135 27.01 -4.87 6.70
C ARG A 135 26.33 -3.52 6.41
N PRO A 136 24.98 -3.48 6.25
CA PRO A 136 24.25 -2.22 6.14
C PRO A 136 24.53 -1.33 7.34
N ALA A 137 24.99 -0.10 7.10
CA ALA A 137 25.26 0.86 8.17
C ALA A 137 24.04 1.75 8.46
N LEU A 138 23.30 2.12 7.42
CA LEU A 138 22.09 2.92 7.53
C LEU A 138 21.20 2.76 6.30
N ALA A 139 19.90 3.02 6.45
CA ALA A 139 18.95 3.08 5.34
C ALA A 139 17.99 4.26 5.41
N ARG A 140 17.47 4.71 4.25
CA ARG A 140 16.53 5.85 4.20
C ARG A 140 15.40 5.62 3.21
N GLY A 141 14.16 5.69 3.68
CA GLY A 141 12.96 5.68 2.85
C GLY A 141 12.33 7.07 2.77
N ARG A 142 11.91 7.49 1.58
CA ARG A 142 11.13 8.72 1.42
C ARG A 142 10.04 8.49 0.40
N TYR A 143 8.78 8.64 0.81
CA TYR A 143 7.67 8.60 -0.13
C TYR A 143 6.58 9.57 0.29
N GLY A 144 6.03 10.29 -0.68
CA GLY A 144 5.09 11.37 -0.45
C GLY A 144 4.40 11.76 -1.73
N TRP A 145 3.16 12.19 -1.61
CA TRP A 145 2.44 12.93 -2.63
C TRP A 145 1.41 13.79 -1.94
N ASP A 146 0.85 14.74 -2.67
CA ASP A 146 -0.08 15.72 -2.12
C ASP A 146 -1.39 15.12 -1.58
N GLY A 147 -1.69 13.82 -1.72
CA GLY A 147 -2.94 13.21 -1.27
C GLY A 147 -4.10 13.38 -2.27
N PRO A 148 -5.18 12.59 -2.09
CA PRO A 148 -6.30 12.58 -3.02
C PRO A 148 -7.23 13.79 -2.84
N ASP A 149 -7.86 14.21 -3.92
CA ASP A 149 -8.96 15.18 -3.94
C ASP A 149 -10.34 14.50 -3.86
N TRP A 150 -10.37 13.19 -3.59
CA TRP A 150 -11.55 12.35 -3.44
C TRP A 150 -11.46 11.54 -2.15
N GLY A 151 -12.61 11.05 -1.66
CA GLY A 151 -12.66 10.09 -0.56
C GLY A 151 -12.30 10.73 0.79
N PRO A 152 -13.25 11.43 1.45
CA PRO A 152 -13.01 12.12 2.72
C PRO A 152 -12.47 11.21 3.82
N TRP A 153 -12.79 9.91 3.76
CA TRP A 153 -12.28 8.87 4.66
C TRP A 153 -10.74 8.83 4.71
N PHE A 154 -10.03 9.25 3.65
CA PHE A 154 -8.57 9.28 3.64
C PHE A 154 -8.00 10.25 4.68
N TYR A 155 -8.75 11.30 5.05
CA TYR A 155 -8.31 12.35 5.96
C TYR A 155 -8.85 12.20 7.39
N ARG A 156 -9.63 11.15 7.64
CA ARG A 156 -10.20 10.80 8.95
C ARG A 156 -9.35 9.76 9.67
N ALA A 157 -9.66 9.49 10.94
CA ALA A 157 -9.08 8.37 11.68
C ALA A 157 -9.12 7.05 10.87
N GLY A 158 -8.03 6.29 10.87
CA GLY A 158 -7.86 5.09 10.04
C GLY A 158 -7.43 5.36 8.59
N GLY A 159 -7.30 6.61 8.19
CA GLY A 159 -6.72 7.03 6.90
C GLY A 159 -5.31 7.60 7.02
N GLY A 160 -4.92 8.32 5.98
CA GLY A 160 -3.74 9.20 5.99
C GLY A 160 -2.51 8.63 5.28
N PRO A 161 -1.51 9.48 5.03
CA PRO A 161 -0.37 9.13 4.20
C PRO A 161 0.61 8.16 4.86
N LEU A 162 0.50 7.90 6.17
CA LEU A 162 1.28 6.83 6.80
C LEU A 162 0.85 5.46 6.28
N PHE A 163 -0.45 5.17 6.33
CA PHE A 163 -1.01 3.92 5.81
C PHE A 163 -0.91 3.84 4.28
N ASP A 164 -1.10 4.95 3.59
CA ASP A 164 -1.03 4.98 2.13
C ASP A 164 0.40 4.83 1.59
N LEU A 165 1.36 5.58 2.16
CA LEU A 165 2.68 5.79 1.57
C LEU A 165 3.82 5.30 2.45
N GLY A 166 3.73 5.55 3.76
CA GLY A 166 4.74 5.12 4.72
C GLY A 166 4.95 3.61 4.69
N VAL A 167 3.85 2.86 4.52
CA VAL A 167 3.84 1.40 4.42
C VAL A 167 4.83 0.87 3.38
N TYR A 168 4.98 1.50 2.22
CA TYR A 168 5.91 1.03 1.18
C TYR A 168 7.36 0.98 1.67
N ASN A 169 7.80 2.05 2.35
CA ASN A 169 9.16 2.12 2.87
C ASN A 169 9.35 1.22 4.08
N ILE A 170 8.35 1.14 4.97
CA ILE A 170 8.40 0.27 6.14
C ILE A 170 8.49 -1.19 5.70
N THR A 171 7.61 -1.63 4.79
CA THR A 171 7.62 -2.98 4.21
C THR A 171 8.93 -3.27 3.48
N ALA A 172 9.42 -2.35 2.65
CA ALA A 172 10.66 -2.57 1.92
C ALA A 172 11.88 -2.68 2.86
N LEU A 173 12.00 -1.78 3.83
CA LEU A 173 13.11 -1.79 4.78
C LEU A 173 13.07 -3.03 5.68
N ALA A 174 11.89 -3.40 6.18
CA ALA A 174 11.72 -4.64 6.95
C ALA A 174 12.05 -5.89 6.12
N GLY A 175 11.66 -5.91 4.84
CA GLY A 175 12.01 -7.01 3.94
C GLY A 175 13.51 -7.12 3.66
N LEU A 176 14.24 -6.00 3.59
CA LEU A 176 15.68 -5.99 3.31
C LEU A 176 16.55 -6.20 4.56
N LEU A 177 16.15 -5.65 5.71
CA LEU A 177 16.97 -5.57 6.92
C LEU A 177 16.47 -6.48 8.06
N GLY A 178 15.31 -7.12 7.89
CA GLY A 178 14.67 -7.94 8.92
C GLY A 178 13.66 -7.14 9.77
N PRO A 179 13.15 -7.73 10.86
CA PRO A 179 12.13 -7.09 11.69
C PRO A 179 12.67 -5.87 12.44
N VAL A 180 11.85 -4.82 12.50
CA VAL A 180 12.13 -3.63 13.31
C VAL A 180 11.95 -3.99 14.80
N ARG A 181 12.90 -3.58 15.64
CA ARG A 181 12.88 -3.82 17.10
C ARG A 181 12.26 -2.66 17.88
N ARG A 182 12.49 -1.42 17.45
CA ARG A 182 11.93 -0.21 18.08
C ARG A 182 11.80 0.92 17.09
N VAL A 183 10.88 1.84 17.40
CA VAL A 183 10.54 2.99 16.58
C VAL A 183 10.51 4.25 17.44
N SER A 184 10.95 5.36 16.87
CA SER A 184 10.70 6.70 17.40
C SER A 184 10.23 7.59 16.25
N ALA A 185 9.25 8.47 16.51
CA ALA A 185 8.70 9.32 15.47
C ALA A 185 8.30 10.70 15.97
N PHE A 186 8.41 11.68 15.08
CA PHE A 186 7.74 12.97 15.20
C PHE A 186 6.73 13.09 14.08
N THR A 187 5.52 13.53 14.41
CA THR A 187 4.43 13.70 13.45
C THR A 187 3.80 15.08 13.58
N GLY A 188 3.35 15.64 12.46
CA GLY A 188 2.63 16.91 12.45
C GLY A 188 1.50 16.89 11.44
N ARG A 189 0.50 17.73 11.71
CA ARG A 189 -0.59 18.06 10.78
C ARG A 189 -0.38 19.48 10.29
N LEU A 190 0.25 19.63 9.13
CA LEU A 190 0.56 20.93 8.53
C LEU A 190 -0.66 21.54 7.84
N ARG A 191 -1.47 20.73 7.15
CA ARG A 191 -2.70 21.18 6.48
C ARG A 191 -3.91 20.74 7.29
N PRO A 192 -4.50 21.63 8.12
CA PRO A 192 -5.66 21.30 8.93
C PRO A 192 -6.94 21.15 8.10
N GLN A 193 -6.99 21.67 6.87
CA GLN A 193 -8.16 21.65 6.00
C GLN A 193 -7.80 21.36 4.55
N ARG A 194 -8.71 20.71 3.81
CA ARG A 194 -8.57 20.38 2.38
C ARG A 194 -9.89 20.40 1.64
N VAL A 195 -9.84 20.65 0.34
CA VAL A 195 -11.00 20.47 -0.55
C VAL A 195 -10.98 19.04 -1.08
N VAL A 196 -12.03 18.28 -0.80
CA VAL A 196 -12.22 16.88 -1.21
C VAL A 196 -13.64 16.72 -1.73
N ASP A 197 -13.79 16.14 -2.92
CA ASP A 197 -15.09 16.01 -3.61
C ASP A 197 -15.83 17.36 -3.75
N GLY A 198 -15.07 18.46 -3.84
CA GLY A 198 -15.59 19.82 -3.96
C GLY A 198 -15.92 20.52 -2.63
N GLU A 199 -15.80 19.82 -1.49
CA GLU A 199 -16.14 20.35 -0.17
C GLU A 199 -14.89 20.59 0.69
N LEU A 200 -14.90 21.67 1.47
CA LEU A 200 -13.84 21.94 2.45
C LEU A 200 -14.07 21.08 3.70
N ILE A 201 -13.12 20.20 4.01
CA ILE A 201 -13.14 19.32 5.17
C ILE A 201 -11.98 19.61 6.13
N ASP A 202 -12.19 19.33 7.41
CA ASP A 202 -11.11 19.26 8.39
C ASP A 202 -10.36 17.93 8.29
N VAL A 203 -9.05 17.99 8.41
CA VAL A 203 -8.14 16.83 8.39
C VAL A 203 -7.87 16.39 9.82
N GLU A 204 -8.05 15.11 10.13
CA GLU A 204 -7.80 14.54 11.46
C GLU A 204 -6.42 13.86 11.55
N THR A 205 -5.89 13.42 10.41
CA THR A 205 -4.63 12.66 10.37
C THR A 205 -3.40 13.58 10.25
N PRO A 206 -2.24 13.20 10.81
CA PRO A 206 -0.99 13.86 10.49
C PRO A 206 -0.64 13.68 9.01
N ASP A 207 0.03 14.67 8.43
CA ASP A 207 0.42 14.71 7.01
C ASP A 207 1.94 14.90 6.83
N ASN A 208 2.70 14.85 7.92
CA ASN A 208 4.16 14.93 7.96
C ASN A 208 4.70 13.98 9.03
N TYR A 209 5.45 12.97 8.62
CA TYR A 209 6.01 11.95 9.50
C TYR A 209 7.53 11.88 9.33
N GLN A 210 8.25 11.94 10.44
CA GLN A 210 9.68 11.68 10.54
C GLN A 210 9.87 10.49 11.48
N ILE A 211 10.21 9.33 10.93
CA ILE A 211 10.24 8.06 11.65
C ILE A 211 11.67 7.50 11.63
N THR A 212 12.14 7.04 12.78
CA THR A 212 13.39 6.28 12.92
C THR A 212 13.06 4.85 13.32
N LEU A 213 13.63 3.89 12.60
CA LEU A 213 13.49 2.45 12.80
C LEU A 213 14.84 1.90 13.25
N ASP A 214 14.85 1.08 14.30
CA ASP A 214 16.04 0.33 14.73
C ASP A 214 15.83 -1.17 14.51
N PHE A 215 16.75 -1.79 13.76
CA PHE A 215 16.75 -3.23 13.45
C PHE A 215 17.61 -4.05 14.43
N GLY A 216 18.33 -3.38 15.34
CA GLY A 216 19.36 -3.98 16.18
C GLY A 216 20.75 -3.85 15.56
N ASP A 217 21.77 -4.25 16.31
CA ASP A 217 23.17 -4.22 15.85
C ASP A 217 23.56 -2.88 15.23
N ALA A 218 23.14 -1.76 15.81
CA ALA A 218 23.38 -0.41 15.31
C ALA A 218 22.92 -0.13 13.85
N VAL A 219 22.05 -0.97 13.28
CA VAL A 219 21.47 -0.76 11.95
C VAL A 219 20.20 0.07 12.10
N LEU A 220 20.30 1.35 11.74
CA LEU A 220 19.21 2.32 11.84
C LEU A 220 18.71 2.73 10.46
N ALA A 221 17.40 2.96 10.34
CA ALA A 221 16.81 3.56 9.16
C ALA A 221 15.91 4.74 9.49
N THR A 222 15.77 5.67 8.55
CA THR A 222 14.82 6.78 8.65
C THR A 222 13.78 6.70 7.54
N VAL A 223 12.51 6.84 7.89
CA VAL A 223 11.40 6.98 6.93
C VAL A 223 10.79 8.36 7.06
N THR A 224 10.76 9.09 5.95
CA THR A 224 10.03 10.35 5.84
C THR A 224 8.83 10.15 4.91
N THR A 225 7.63 10.42 5.40
CA THR A 225 6.41 10.30 4.60
C THR A 225 5.41 11.41 4.87
N GLY A 226 4.54 11.69 3.91
CA GLY A 226 3.48 12.68 4.06
C GLY A 226 3.26 13.56 2.82
N SER A 227 2.23 14.40 2.90
CA SER A 227 1.86 15.35 1.84
C SER A 227 2.93 16.43 1.62
N THR A 228 3.70 16.73 2.66
CA THR A 228 4.82 17.68 2.64
C THR A 228 6.05 17.14 1.90
N THR A 229 6.08 15.83 1.61
CA THR A 229 7.26 15.17 1.05
C THR A 229 7.30 15.29 -0.48
N ALA A 230 6.18 15.63 -1.13
CA ALA A 230 6.11 16.03 -2.53
C ALA A 230 4.90 16.97 -2.75
N PRO A 231 4.95 18.21 -2.25
CA PRO A 231 3.83 19.14 -2.37
C PRO A 231 3.58 19.47 -3.84
N ARG A 232 2.30 19.56 -4.25
CA ARG A 232 1.96 20.31 -5.46
C ARG A 232 2.27 21.78 -5.16
N PHE A 233 3.40 22.29 -5.64
CA PHE A 233 3.59 23.73 -5.72
C PHE A 233 2.70 24.21 -6.87
N THR A 234 1.59 24.86 -6.54
CA THR A 234 0.96 25.79 -7.46
C THR A 234 1.78 27.08 -7.39
N GLU A 235 2.68 27.28 -8.35
CA GLU A 235 3.13 28.65 -8.64
C GLU A 235 1.91 29.46 -9.09
N PRO A 236 1.73 30.72 -8.64
CA PRO A 236 0.73 31.60 -9.22
C PRO A 236 0.95 31.68 -10.74
N GLY A 237 0.01 31.12 -11.52
CA GLY A 237 0.08 31.12 -12.98
C GLY A 237 0.62 29.87 -13.67
N ARG A 238 1.02 28.81 -12.95
CA ARG A 238 1.38 27.50 -13.56
C ARG A 238 0.80 26.31 -12.78
N PRO A 239 -0.25 25.64 -13.29
CA PRO A 239 -0.73 24.40 -12.71
C PRO A 239 0.22 23.24 -13.02
N GLY A 240 0.66 22.49 -11.99
CA GLY A 240 0.85 21.04 -12.16
C GLY A 240 2.27 20.46 -12.29
N ALA A 241 3.34 21.12 -11.83
CA ALA A 241 4.65 20.46 -11.78
C ALA A 241 4.84 19.63 -10.49
N GLN A 242 4.69 18.31 -10.58
CA GLN A 242 5.15 17.38 -9.55
C GLN A 242 6.68 17.31 -9.58
N CYS A 243 7.35 17.58 -8.45
CA CYS A 243 8.79 17.40 -8.35
C CYS A 243 9.12 15.90 -8.41
N PRO A 244 9.97 15.42 -9.35
CA PRO A 244 10.28 14.00 -9.47
C PRO A 244 11.10 13.52 -8.28
N ALA A 245 10.47 12.77 -7.37
CA ALA A 245 11.14 12.16 -6.24
C ALA A 245 11.92 10.88 -6.67
N GLY A 246 13.17 11.08 -7.08
CA GLY A 246 14.35 10.21 -6.89
C GLY A 246 14.34 8.74 -7.34
N ALA A 247 15.48 8.29 -7.88
CA ALA A 247 15.80 6.89 -8.18
C ALA A 247 16.58 6.22 -7.05
N ALA A 248 16.42 4.90 -6.88
CA ALA A 248 17.22 4.10 -5.95
C ALA A 248 18.71 4.11 -6.35
N ARG A 249 19.60 4.33 -5.37
CA ARG A 249 21.06 4.19 -5.55
C ARG A 249 21.65 3.41 -4.38
N LEU A 250 22.24 2.25 -4.66
CA LEU A 250 23.26 1.67 -3.79
C LEU A 250 24.58 2.39 -4.08
N ARG A 251 25.23 2.91 -3.03
CA ARG A 251 26.58 3.46 -3.13
C ARG A 251 27.53 2.60 -2.30
N ARG A 252 28.37 1.82 -2.99
CA ARG A 252 29.52 1.15 -2.38
C ARG A 252 30.59 2.21 -2.08
N ARG A 253 31.10 2.25 -0.85
CA ARG A 253 32.37 2.92 -0.52
C ARG A 253 33.39 1.82 -0.17
N PRO A 254 34.70 2.04 -0.41
CA PRO A 254 35.73 1.13 0.09
C PRO A 254 35.69 1.13 1.63
N GLY A 255 35.35 -0.01 2.24
CA GLY A 255 35.25 -0.19 3.69
C GLY A 255 34.31 -1.34 4.08
N PRO A 256 34.29 -1.78 5.36
CA PRO A 256 33.43 -2.87 5.82
C PRO A 256 31.94 -2.51 5.94
N TYR A 257 31.59 -1.25 5.68
CA TYR A 257 30.26 -0.67 5.85
C TYR A 257 29.80 0.01 4.55
N ALA A 258 28.54 -0.23 4.16
CA ALA A 258 27.91 0.46 3.04
C ALA A 258 26.65 1.23 3.46
N LEU A 259 26.37 2.30 2.70
CA LEU A 259 25.11 3.04 2.75
C LEU A 259 24.06 2.26 1.94
N ALA A 260 23.04 1.72 2.62
CA ALA A 260 21.98 0.96 1.97
C ALA A 260 20.79 1.87 1.60
N ALA A 261 20.48 1.89 0.31
CA ALA A 261 19.22 2.22 -0.35
C ALA A 261 18.39 3.45 0.10
N TYR A 262 18.23 4.37 -0.85
CA TYR A 262 17.03 5.20 -1.02
C TYR A 262 15.97 4.35 -1.76
N VAL A 263 14.82 4.09 -1.16
CA VAL A 263 13.68 3.45 -1.83
C VAL A 263 12.62 4.52 -2.10
N SER A 264 12.34 4.75 -3.38
CA SER A 264 11.22 5.58 -3.84
C SER A 264 10.50 4.79 -4.95
N PRO A 265 9.20 4.53 -4.84
CA PRO A 265 8.43 3.96 -5.93
C PRO A 265 8.17 5.08 -6.95
N SER A 266 8.96 5.15 -8.02
CA SER A 266 8.70 6.07 -9.14
C SER A 266 8.42 5.35 -10.45
N ARG A 267 7.51 5.97 -11.20
CA ARG A 267 6.85 5.53 -12.44
C ARG A 267 7.82 4.93 -13.46
N LEU A 268 7.44 3.78 -14.01
CA LEU A 268 7.85 3.32 -15.34
C LEU A 268 7.40 4.35 -16.37
N ARG A 269 8.29 5.24 -16.82
CA ARG A 269 8.22 5.78 -18.18
C ARG A 269 9.20 4.98 -19.01
N ARG A 270 8.66 4.15 -19.91
CA ARG A 270 9.44 3.55 -21.01
C ARG A 270 9.74 4.64 -22.06
N PRO A 271 10.85 4.49 -22.82
CA PRO A 271 11.32 5.46 -23.80
C PRO A 271 10.30 5.80 -24.89
#